data_AF-A0AA96NVM6-F1
#
_entry.id   AF-A0AA96NVM6-F1
#
_cell.length_a   1.000
_cell.length_b   1.000
_cell.length_c   1.000
_cell.angle_alpha   90.00
_cell.angle_beta   90.00
_cell.angle_gamma   90.00
#
_symmetry.space_group_name_H-M   'P 1'
#
loop_
_entity.id
_entity.type
_entity.pdbx_description
1 polymer ?
#
loop_
_entity_poly.entity_id
_entity_poly.type
_entity_poly.pdbx_seq_one_letter_code
_entity_poly.pdbx_strand_id
1 'polypeptide(L)'
;MAKTKSLLATGILALFSATAFAAPLPAEIYLPAGAHTVKADRQGNGEFEYEAELSARGNPIPSLAKKVIAHARSKGFHVIESEIKHDDADLKFKRGRQELDVSIENKGHGRIEYKADLDLDKR
;
A
#
# COMPACT_ATOMS: atom_id res chain seq x y z
N MET A 1 -10.70 55.14 -37.58
CA MET A 1 -10.85 53.92 -36.76
C MET A 1 -11.24 52.77 -37.68
N ALA A 2 -10.34 51.81 -37.90
CA ALA A 2 -10.62 50.54 -38.57
C ALA A 2 -9.50 49.51 -38.37
N LYS A 3 -9.89 48.29 -37.95
CA LYS A 3 -9.26 46.96 -38.14
C LYS A 3 -7.93 46.70 -37.38
N THR A 4 -7.69 45.54 -36.76
CA THR A 4 -7.67 44.19 -37.36
C THR A 4 -7.79 43.08 -36.30
N LYS A 5 -8.20 41.91 -36.77
CA LYS A 5 -8.51 40.66 -36.06
C LYS A 5 -7.26 39.80 -35.78
N SER A 6 -7.35 39.02 -34.70
CA SER A 6 -7.00 37.60 -34.58
C SER A 6 -5.56 37.07 -34.49
N LEU A 7 -5.45 36.14 -33.51
CA LEU A 7 -4.68 34.88 -33.42
C LEU A 7 -3.15 34.95 -33.22
N LEU A 8 -2.65 34.26 -32.18
CA LEU A 8 -2.07 32.91 -32.31
C LEU A 8 -1.68 32.30 -30.95
N ALA A 9 -1.89 30.98 -30.87
CA ALA A 9 -1.68 30.10 -29.73
C ALA A 9 -0.21 29.70 -29.53
N THR A 10 0.20 29.42 -28.28
CA THR A 10 1.35 28.57 -27.90
C THR A 10 1.34 28.47 -26.36
N GLY A 11 1.52 27.33 -25.68
CA GLY A 11 1.87 26.00 -26.11
C GLY A 11 1.40 24.97 -25.08
N ILE A 12 1.43 23.72 -25.54
CA ILE A 12 1.03 22.49 -24.88
C ILE A 12 1.67 22.41 -23.48
N LEU A 13 0.87 22.38 -22.41
CA LEU A 13 1.33 21.82 -21.15
C LEU A 13 1.49 20.32 -21.39
N ALA A 14 2.74 19.87 -21.45
CA ALA A 14 3.08 18.46 -21.54
C ALA A 14 2.39 17.74 -20.38
N LEU A 15 1.37 16.95 -20.70
CA LEU A 15 0.83 15.98 -19.77
C LEU A 15 1.93 14.93 -19.59
N PHE A 16 2.77 15.11 -18.56
CA PHE A 16 3.66 14.06 -18.13
C PHE A 16 2.77 12.92 -17.65
N SER A 17 2.45 12.01 -18.56
CA SER A 17 1.98 10.68 -18.21
C SER A 17 3.14 10.03 -17.46
N ALA A 18 3.25 10.30 -16.16
CA ALA A 18 4.12 9.56 -15.28
C ALA A 18 3.59 8.13 -15.31
N THR A 19 4.17 7.32 -16.18
CA THR A 19 4.16 5.87 -16.02
C THR A 19 4.95 5.62 -14.74
N ALA A 20 4.28 5.73 -13.60
CA ALA A 20 4.86 5.36 -12.33
C ALA A 20 5.18 3.87 -12.45
N PHE A 21 6.45 3.57 -12.70
CA PHE A 21 6.95 2.23 -12.47
C PHE A 21 6.69 1.94 -11.00
N ALA A 22 5.91 0.89 -10.72
CA ALA A 22 5.66 0.44 -9.37
C ALA A 22 7.00 0.40 -8.62
N ALA A 23 7.11 1.20 -7.55
CA ALA A 23 8.33 1.22 -6.76
C ALA A 23 8.54 -0.19 -6.19
N PRO A 24 9.81 -0.67 -6.09
CA PRO A 24 10.06 -1.97 -5.51
C PRO A 24 9.47 -2.03 -4.09
N LEU A 25 8.71 -3.08 -3.80
CA LEU A 25 8.08 -3.27 -2.50
C LEU A 25 9.16 -3.32 -1.39
N PRO A 26 9.08 -2.46 -0.36
CA PRO A 26 10.00 -2.49 0.77
C PRO A 26 10.00 -3.86 1.45
N ALA A 27 11.17 -4.30 1.92
CA ALA A 27 11.33 -5.63 2.51
C ALA A 27 10.58 -5.78 3.85
N GLU A 28 10.21 -4.66 4.48
CA GLU A 28 9.35 -4.56 5.66
C GLU A 28 7.93 -5.05 5.41
N ILE A 29 7.39 -4.81 4.21
CA ILE A 29 6.02 -5.19 3.86
C ILE A 29 5.99 -6.67 3.50
N TYR A 30 5.13 -7.44 4.17
CA TYR A 30 4.89 -8.83 3.81
C TYR A 30 4.16 -8.91 2.47
N LEU A 31 4.66 -9.73 1.54
CA LEU A 31 4.01 -10.02 0.26
C LEU A 31 3.25 -11.35 0.37
N PRO A 32 1.90 -11.36 0.40
CA PRO A 32 1.14 -12.60 0.45
C PRO A 32 1.35 -13.45 -0.81
N ALA A 33 1.44 -14.77 -0.63
CA ALA A 33 1.55 -15.68 -1.76
C ALA A 33 0.28 -15.61 -2.65
N GLY A 34 0.47 -15.44 -3.96
CA GLY A 34 -0.64 -15.30 -4.91
C GLY A 34 -1.36 -13.96 -4.85
N ALA A 35 -0.78 -12.95 -4.19
CA ALA A 35 -1.28 -11.59 -4.22
C ALA A 35 -1.17 -10.98 -5.62
N HIS A 36 -2.24 -10.34 -6.07
CA HIS A 36 -2.26 -9.46 -7.21
C HIS A 36 -2.11 -8.02 -6.72
N THR A 37 -0.93 -7.43 -6.92
CA THR A 37 -0.66 -6.04 -6.55
C THR A 37 -1.57 -5.09 -7.31
N VAL A 38 -2.32 -4.27 -6.58
CA VAL A 38 -3.14 -3.17 -7.11
C VAL A 38 -2.36 -1.87 -7.05
N LYS A 39 -1.61 -1.64 -5.96
CA LYS A 39 -0.82 -0.43 -5.74
C LYS A 39 0.48 -0.77 -5.01
N ALA A 40 1.58 -0.15 -5.44
CA ALA A 40 2.87 -0.23 -4.77
C ALA A 40 3.61 1.08 -5.08
N ASP A 41 3.46 2.05 -4.19
CA ASP A 41 3.87 3.42 -4.47
C ASP A 41 4.57 4.06 -3.28
N ARG A 42 5.62 4.82 -3.57
CA ARG A 42 6.33 5.60 -2.58
C ARG A 42 5.66 6.97 -2.49
N GLN A 43 5.02 7.22 -1.36
CA GLN A 43 4.42 8.51 -1.08
C GLN A 43 5.51 9.53 -0.70
N GLY A 44 5.14 10.81 -0.71
CA GLY A 44 6.01 11.86 -0.20
C GLY A 44 6.42 11.62 1.26
N ASN A 45 7.48 12.27 1.72
CA ASN A 45 7.91 12.27 3.14
C ASN A 45 8.39 10.94 3.74
N GLY A 46 8.59 9.89 2.94
CA GLY A 46 9.14 8.61 3.44
C GLY A 46 8.10 7.54 3.70
N GLU A 47 6.85 7.79 3.32
CA GLU A 47 5.77 6.82 3.39
C GLU A 47 5.77 5.90 2.15
N PHE A 48 5.30 4.67 2.33
CA PHE A 48 5.09 3.70 1.26
C PHE A 48 3.73 3.01 1.46
N GLU A 49 2.93 2.99 0.41
CA GLU A 49 1.60 2.38 0.40
C GLU A 49 1.59 1.17 -0.52
N TYR A 50 1.09 0.05 -0.01
CA TYR A 50 0.93 -1.19 -0.74
C TYR A 50 -0.51 -1.70 -0.61
N GLU A 51 -1.13 -2.00 -1.75
CA GLU A 51 -2.44 -2.63 -1.82
C GLU A 51 -2.40 -3.85 -2.74
N ALA A 52 -3.03 -4.94 -2.31
CA ALA A 52 -3.16 -6.13 -3.12
C ALA A 52 -4.48 -6.85 -2.90
N GLU A 53 -4.92 -7.57 -3.93
CA GLU A 53 -6.03 -8.51 -3.87
C GLU A 53 -5.51 -9.94 -3.82
N LEU A 54 -6.18 -10.79 -3.07
CA LEU A 54 -5.87 -12.23 -3.02
C LEU A 54 -7.15 -13.05 -2.86
N SER A 55 -7.10 -14.32 -3.27
CA SER A 55 -8.24 -15.22 -3.04
C SER A 55 -8.39 -15.54 -1.55
N ALA A 56 -9.61 -15.44 -1.04
CA ALA A 56 -9.96 -15.92 0.30
C ALA A 56 -9.78 -17.43 0.44
N ARG A 57 -9.90 -18.17 -0.67
CA ARG A 57 -9.70 -19.62 -0.69
C ARG A 57 -8.22 -19.92 -0.40
N GLY A 58 -7.97 -20.59 0.73
CA GLY A 58 -6.62 -20.94 1.16
C GLY A 58 -5.87 -19.83 1.90
N ASN A 59 -6.48 -18.65 2.07
CA ASN A 59 -5.93 -17.54 2.86
C ASN A 59 -6.90 -17.12 3.98
N PRO A 60 -7.21 -17.99 4.96
CA PRO A 60 -8.00 -17.56 6.11
C PRO A 60 -7.29 -16.41 6.82
N ILE A 61 -8.01 -15.31 7.04
CA ILE A 61 -7.45 -14.04 7.54
C ILE A 61 -6.64 -14.21 8.84
N PRO A 62 -7.08 -14.97 9.86
CA PRO A 62 -6.26 -15.22 11.04
C PRO A 62 -4.90 -15.86 10.75
N SER A 63 -4.82 -16.72 9.73
CA SER A 63 -3.54 -17.33 9.35
C SER A 63 -2.66 -16.37 8.56
N LEU A 64 -3.26 -15.52 7.73
CA LEU A 64 -2.54 -14.48 7.00
C LEU A 64 -1.97 -13.43 7.97
N ALA A 65 -2.77 -12.94 8.92
CA ALA A 65 -2.35 -12.02 9.97
C ALA A 65 -1.16 -12.57 10.77
N LYS A 66 -1.19 -13.86 11.14
CA LYS A 66 -0.04 -14.51 11.82
C LYS A 66 1.24 -14.50 10.98
N LYS A 67 1.14 -14.67 9.66
CA LYS A 67 2.30 -14.58 8.75
C LYS A 67 2.84 -13.16 8.68
N VAL A 68 1.95 -12.15 8.60
CA VAL A 68 2.34 -10.73 8.65
C VAL A 68 3.08 -10.43 9.94
N ILE A 69 2.53 -10.84 11.10
CA ILE A 69 3.18 -10.65 12.40
C ILE A 69 4.56 -11.30 12.45
N ALA A 70 4.68 -12.54 11.97
CA ALA A 70 5.96 -13.25 11.95
C ALA A 70 6.98 -12.54 11.04
N HIS A 71 6.54 -12.06 9.87
CA HIS A 71 7.39 -11.30 8.94
C HIS A 71 7.85 -9.99 9.56
N ALA A 72 6.93 -9.17 10.10
CA ALA A 72 7.26 -7.89 10.73
C ALA A 72 8.25 -8.08 11.90
N ARG A 73 8.04 -9.11 12.73
CA ARG A 73 8.99 -9.48 13.81
C ARG A 73 10.36 -9.85 13.28
N SER A 74 10.45 -10.59 12.17
CA SER A 74 11.73 -10.91 11.52
C SER A 74 12.48 -9.67 11.01
N LYS A 75 11.76 -8.56 10.79
CA LYS A 75 12.31 -7.25 10.43
C LYS A 75 12.58 -6.35 11.64
N GLY A 76 12.42 -6.86 12.86
CA GLY A 76 12.67 -6.12 14.10
C GLY A 76 11.54 -5.19 14.53
N PHE A 77 10.35 -5.32 13.96
CA PHE A 77 9.17 -4.62 14.45
C PHE A 77 8.54 -5.35 15.65
N HIS A 78 8.00 -4.56 16.58
CA HIS A 78 7.15 -5.04 17.66
C HIS A 78 5.68 -4.77 17.32
N VAL A 79 4.80 -5.69 17.70
CA VAL A 79 3.34 -5.49 17.60
C VAL A 79 2.93 -4.51 18.71
N ILE A 80 2.25 -3.42 18.35
CA ILE A 80 1.70 -2.45 19.31
C ILE A 80 0.18 -2.54 19.40
N GLU A 81 -0.50 -2.91 18.31
CA GLU A 81 -1.93 -3.22 18.28
C GLU A 81 -2.17 -4.45 17.39
N SER A 82 -3.11 -5.30 17.78
CA SER A 82 -3.51 -6.47 17.00
C SER A 82 -4.96 -6.82 17.29
N GLU A 83 -5.81 -6.59 16.29
CA GLU A 83 -7.17 -7.07 16.24
C GLU A 83 -7.27 -8.09 15.10
N ILE A 84 -7.69 -9.30 15.42
CA ILE A 84 -7.78 -10.39 14.43
C ILE A 84 -9.14 -11.05 14.61
N LYS A 85 -10.04 -10.87 13.65
CA LYS A 85 -11.32 -11.58 13.59
C LYS A 85 -11.30 -12.59 12.43
N HIS A 86 -12.48 -13.15 12.16
CA HIS A 86 -12.64 -14.16 11.13
C HIS A 86 -12.48 -13.59 9.71
N ASP A 87 -13.01 -12.39 9.50
CA ASP A 87 -13.19 -11.70 8.23
C ASP A 87 -12.42 -10.37 8.13
N ASP A 88 -11.81 -9.91 9.23
CA ASP A 88 -10.94 -8.76 9.27
C ASP A 88 -9.69 -9.01 10.15
N ALA A 89 -8.63 -8.24 9.91
CA ALA A 89 -7.52 -8.10 10.83
C ALA A 89 -6.84 -6.73 10.65
N ASP A 90 -6.64 -6.02 11.75
CA ASP A 90 -5.92 -4.76 11.81
C ASP A 90 -4.71 -4.92 12.74
N LEU A 91 -3.53 -4.61 12.21
CA LEU A 91 -2.26 -4.82 12.88
C LEU A 91 -1.44 -3.54 12.80
N LYS A 92 -0.91 -3.10 13.94
CA LYS A 92 0.04 -1.98 13.98
C LYS A 92 1.34 -2.42 14.59
N PHE A 93 2.42 -1.96 13.98
CA PHE A 93 3.78 -2.36 14.31
C PHE A 93 4.69 -1.15 14.48
N LYS A 94 5.70 -1.26 15.34
CA LYS A 94 6.69 -0.20 15.56
C LYS A 94 8.13 -0.71 15.64
N ARG A 95 9.04 0.03 15.00
CA ARG A 95 10.50 -0.17 15.06
C ARG A 95 11.20 1.20 15.13
N GLY A 96 11.59 1.63 16.33
CA GLY A 96 12.15 2.97 16.53
C GLY A 96 11.14 4.06 16.13
N ARG A 97 11.50 4.89 15.13
CA ARG A 97 10.62 5.93 14.57
C ARG A 97 9.72 5.44 13.44
N GLN A 98 9.85 4.18 13.03
CA GLN A 98 9.10 3.60 11.92
C GLN A 98 7.85 2.91 12.40
N GLU A 99 6.79 3.07 11.63
CA GLU A 99 5.50 2.44 11.87
C GLU A 99 5.06 1.69 10.61
N LEU A 100 4.45 0.53 10.81
CA LEU A 100 3.87 -0.28 9.76
C LEU A 100 2.45 -0.63 10.21
N ASP A 101 1.47 -0.20 9.44
CA ASP A 101 0.07 -0.52 9.63
C ASP A 101 -0.36 -1.49 8.54
N VAL A 102 -1.09 -2.55 8.92
CA VAL A 102 -1.57 -3.56 7.98
C VAL A 102 -3.04 -3.84 8.27
N SER A 103 -3.86 -3.76 7.23
CA SER A 103 -5.26 -4.17 7.26
C SER A 103 -5.52 -5.31 6.27
N ILE A 104 -6.31 -6.28 6.70
CA ILE A 104 -6.68 -7.46 5.92
C ILE A 104 -8.19 -7.60 6.02
N GLU A 105 -8.91 -7.45 4.91
CA GLU A 105 -10.37 -7.42 4.91
C GLU A 105 -10.93 -8.39 3.87
N ASN A 106 -11.88 -9.24 4.27
CA ASN A 106 -12.65 -10.04 3.33
C ASN A 106 -13.70 -9.15 2.64
N LYS A 107 -13.50 -8.84 1.36
CA LYS A 107 -14.42 -8.00 0.57
C LYS A 107 -15.62 -8.76 0.00
N GLY A 108 -15.85 -10.01 0.44
CA GLY A 108 -16.86 -10.90 -0.11
C GLY A 108 -16.44 -11.51 -1.45
N HIS A 109 -17.31 -12.35 -2.02
CA HIS A 109 -17.10 -13.03 -3.31
C HIS A 109 -15.78 -13.81 -3.44
N GLY A 110 -15.21 -14.26 -2.31
CA GLY A 110 -13.96 -15.01 -2.29
C GLY A 110 -12.71 -14.16 -2.47
N ARG A 111 -12.78 -12.85 -2.23
CA ARG A 111 -11.67 -11.90 -2.35
C ARG A 111 -11.32 -11.29 -0.99
N ILE A 112 -10.02 -11.17 -0.73
CA ILE A 112 -9.46 -10.41 0.39
C ILE A 112 -8.70 -9.21 -0.19
N GLU A 113 -8.86 -8.06 0.45
CA GLU A 113 -8.02 -6.89 0.29
C GLU A 113 -6.94 -6.90 1.37
N TYR A 114 -5.70 -6.67 0.96
CA TYR A 114 -4.54 -6.54 1.83
C TYR A 114 -3.92 -5.15 1.62
N LYS A 115 -3.84 -4.37 2.69
CA LYS A 115 -3.26 -3.02 2.68
C LYS A 115 -2.14 -2.94 3.69
N ALA A 116 -1.05 -2.29 3.30
CA ALA A 116 0.08 -2.04 4.18
C ALA A 116 0.65 -0.63 3.94
N ASP A 117 0.72 0.14 5.02
CA ASP A 117 1.26 1.50 5.04
C ASP A 117 2.51 1.51 5.90
N LEU A 118 3.65 1.87 5.29
CA LEU A 118 4.95 1.91 5.94
C LEU A 118 5.44 3.35 6.02
N ASP A 119 5.60 3.86 7.23
CA ASP A 119 6.27 5.13 7.50
C ASP A 119 7.74 4.86 7.87
N LEU A 120 8.67 5.25 6.98
CA LEU A 120 10.10 5.05 7.18
C LEU A 120 10.75 6.13 8.06
N ASP A 121 10.10 7.28 8.25
CA ASP A 121 10.69 8.46 8.86
C ASP A 121 9.59 9.40 9.39
N LYS A 122 9.01 9.09 10.56
CA LYS A 122 8.30 10.11 11.34
C LYS A 122 9.28 11.18 11.73
N ARG A 123 9.41 12.28 10.99
CA ARG A 123 10.24 13.43 11.35
C ARG A 123 9.62 14.28 12.43
#